data_AF-A0A514ZWR9-F1
#
_entry.id   AF-A0A514ZWR9-F1
#
_cell.length_a   1.000
_cell.length_b   1.000
_cell.length_c   1.000
_cell.angle_alpha   90.00
_cell.angle_beta   90.00
_cell.angle_gamma   90.00
#
_symmetry.space_group_name_H-M   'P 1'
#
loop_
_entity.id
_entity.type
_entity.pdbx_description
1 polymer ?
#
loop_
_entity_poly.entity_id
_entity_poly.type
_entity_poly.pdbx_seq_one_letter_code
_entity_poly.pdbx_strand_id
1 'polypeptide(L)'
;MTLSFTASTTEDQLRHFSCQLPELEIALDVLSSITLKGDKILKAYISDEDGSMELPAEAFDGEPFTDSLHQLAEQWQIALGESIVLVSPDNRWYIELTRRRIKLYDDRIGQLLLTITKLEQFRERVHGSITQGPREIKIINHYDSLLITYLHQVDQVKNGRQLAQERLSYLLG
;
A
#
# COMPACT_ATOMS: atom_id res chain seq x y z
N MET A 1 9.89 3.41 26.12
CA MET A 1 8.99 4.41 25.52
C MET A 1 8.74 5.53 26.53
N THR A 2 8.66 6.78 26.09
CA THR A 2 8.40 7.94 26.95
C THR A 2 7.08 8.59 26.55
N LEU A 3 6.14 8.72 27.49
CA LEU A 3 4.91 9.49 27.32
C LEU A 3 5.13 10.91 27.83
N SER A 4 4.79 11.92 27.02
CA SER A 4 4.83 13.33 27.41
C SER A 4 3.51 14.00 27.05
N PHE A 5 2.86 14.68 27.99
CA PHE A 5 1.55 15.28 27.73
C PHE A 5 1.33 16.58 28.52
N THR A 6 0.40 17.39 28.04
CA THR A 6 -0.07 18.59 28.71
C THR A 6 -1.57 18.45 28.98
N ALA A 7 -1.96 18.66 30.23
CA ALA A 7 -3.35 18.61 30.67
C ALA A 7 -3.76 19.91 31.37
N SER A 8 -5.02 20.30 31.23
CA SER A 8 -5.65 21.32 32.06
C SER A 8 -6.41 20.64 33.20
N THR A 9 -6.09 21.01 34.44
CA THR A 9 -6.85 20.51 35.60
C THR A 9 -8.22 21.18 35.69
N THR A 10 -9.09 20.67 36.56
CA THR A 10 -10.38 21.30 36.87
C THR A 10 -10.28 22.74 37.40
N GLU A 11 -9.09 23.18 37.83
CA GLU A 11 -8.79 24.56 38.26
C GLU A 11 -8.22 25.43 37.12
N ASP A 12 -8.32 24.97 35.87
CA ASP A 12 -7.77 25.60 34.65
C ASP A 12 -6.23 25.80 34.69
N GLN A 13 -5.54 25.01 35.52
CA GLN A 13 -4.08 25.02 35.55
C GLN A 13 -3.52 24.09 34.49
N LEU A 14 -2.68 24.63 33.63
CA LEU A 14 -1.92 23.86 32.65
C LEU A 14 -0.72 23.21 33.32
N ARG A 15 -0.61 21.89 33.18
CA ARG A 15 0.52 21.11 33.68
C ARG A 15 1.09 20.23 32.58
N HIS A 16 2.41 20.17 32.56
CA HIS A 16 3.15 19.29 31.67
C HIS A 16 3.72 18.12 32.46
N PHE A 17 3.59 16.92 31.89
CA PHE A 17 4.01 15.68 32.51
C PHE A 17 4.82 14.87 31.51
N SER A 18 5.79 14.12 32.03
CA SER A 18 6.55 13.15 31.27
C SER A 18 6.86 11.94 32.15
N CYS A 19 6.66 10.73 31.62
CA CYS A 19 6.96 9.49 32.32
C CYS A 19 7.43 8.40 31.35
N GLN A 20 8.26 7.49 31.85
CA GLN A 20 8.65 6.30 31.12
C GLN A 20 7.66 5.18 31.39
N LEU A 21 7.18 4.55 30.33
CA LEU A 21 6.24 3.45 30.39
C LEU A 21 6.75 2.30 29.52
N PRO A 22 6.51 1.04 29.95
CA PRO A 22 7.05 -0.13 29.25
C PRO A 22 6.25 -0.46 27.97
N GLU A 23 4.95 -0.13 27.94
CA GLU A 23 4.00 -0.54 26.88
C GLU A 23 3.12 0.64 26.45
N LEU A 24 2.67 0.61 25.19
CA LEU A 24 1.81 1.64 24.58
C LEU A 24 0.43 1.67 25.24
N GLU A 25 -0.14 0.50 25.46
CA GLU A 25 -1.44 0.26 26.05
C GLU A 25 -1.55 0.95 27.41
N ILE A 26 -0.51 0.82 28.25
CA ILE A 26 -0.43 1.47 29.56
C ILE A 26 -0.41 3.00 29.42
N ALA A 27 0.27 3.54 28.41
CA ALA A 27 0.30 4.98 28.18
C ALA A 27 -1.09 5.54 27.79
N LEU A 28 -1.83 4.81 26.96
CA LEU A 28 -3.19 5.17 26.55
C LEU A 28 -4.16 5.10 27.73
N ASP A 29 -4.05 4.08 28.57
CA ASP A 29 -4.85 3.92 29.79
C ASP A 29 -4.58 5.00 30.83
N VAL A 30 -3.32 5.45 30.96
CA VAL A 30 -2.95 6.58 31.84
C VAL A 30 -3.64 7.86 31.39
N LEU A 31 -3.61 8.19 30.09
CA LEU A 31 -4.26 9.39 29.55
C LEU A 31 -5.78 9.34 29.69
N SER A 32 -6.37 8.17 29.48
CA SER A 32 -7.82 7.95 29.67
C SER A 32 -8.20 8.08 31.13
N SER A 33 -7.42 7.50 32.03
CA SER A 33 -7.64 7.62 33.49
C SER A 33 -7.53 9.05 34.00
N ILE A 34 -6.67 9.87 33.41
CA ILE A 34 -6.56 11.31 33.72
C ILE A 34 -7.85 12.02 33.28
N THR A 35 -8.34 11.70 32.08
CA THR A 35 -9.59 12.28 31.57
C THR A 35 -10.80 11.86 32.39
N LEU A 36 -10.85 10.61 32.82
CA LEU A 36 -11.88 10.07 33.70
C LEU A 36 -11.94 10.81 35.06
N LYS A 37 -10.81 11.33 35.54
CA LYS A 37 -10.73 12.12 36.78
C LYS A 37 -11.19 13.58 36.61
N GLY A 38 -11.52 14.00 35.39
CA GLY A 38 -12.04 15.33 35.07
C GLY A 38 -11.00 16.32 34.56
N ASP A 39 -9.73 15.91 34.43
CA ASP A 39 -8.71 16.72 33.77
C ASP A 39 -8.86 16.59 32.24
N LYS A 40 -8.47 17.61 31.48
CA LYS A 40 -8.55 17.55 30.01
C LYS A 40 -7.17 17.46 29.39
N ILE A 41 -6.91 16.41 28.62
CA ILE A 41 -5.70 16.30 27.81
C ILE A 41 -5.78 17.30 26.66
N LEU A 42 -4.72 18.11 26.50
CA LEU A 42 -4.61 19.09 25.41
C LEU A 42 -3.66 18.63 24.32
N LYS A 43 -2.57 17.96 24.72
CA LYS A 43 -1.55 17.42 23.82
C LYS A 43 -0.92 16.20 24.47
N ALA A 44 -0.64 15.18 23.69
CA ALA A 44 0.09 14.00 24.15
C ALA A 44 1.03 13.51 23.04
N TYR A 45 2.21 13.06 23.44
CA TYR A 45 3.25 12.54 22.56
C TYR A 45 3.82 11.27 23.15
N ILE A 46 4.09 10.31 22.28
CA ILE A 46 4.87 9.12 22.60
C ILE A 46 6.17 9.20 21.84
N SER A 47 7.29 9.01 22.55
CA SER A 47 8.62 8.95 21.97
C SER A 47 9.28 7.60 22.24
N ASP A 48 9.86 7.02 21.20
CA ASP A 48 10.67 5.81 21.23
C ASP A 48 11.94 5.95 20.37
N GLU A 49 12.59 4.85 20.01
CA GLU A 49 13.80 4.84 19.18
C GLU A 49 13.53 5.28 17.73
N ASP A 50 12.29 5.10 17.25
CA ASP A 50 11.88 5.36 15.86
C ASP A 50 11.34 6.78 15.65
N GLY A 51 11.07 7.51 16.74
CA GLY A 51 10.78 8.93 16.72
C GLY A 51 9.76 9.35 17.77
N SER A 52 9.06 10.46 17.50
CA SER A 52 7.96 10.93 18.34
C SER A 52 6.66 10.97 17.54
N MET A 53 5.61 10.36 18.08
CA MET A 53 4.27 10.36 17.53
C MET A 53 3.36 11.23 18.41
N GLU A 54 2.61 12.13 17.78
CA GLU A 54 1.54 12.88 18.45
C GLU A 54 0.28 12.01 18.55
N LEU A 55 -0.31 11.97 19.75
CA LEU A 55 -1.56 11.27 20.00
C LEU A 55 -2.74 12.24 19.91
N PRO A 56 -3.87 11.82 19.30
CA PRO A 56 -5.08 12.63 19.24
C PRO A 56 -5.65 12.81 20.64
N ALA A 57 -5.61 14.04 21.18
CA ALA A 57 -6.08 14.34 22.53
C ALA A 57 -7.59 14.09 22.69
N GLU A 58 -8.36 14.21 21.60
CA GLU A 58 -9.79 13.99 21.54
C GLU A 58 -10.17 12.51 21.64
N ALA A 59 -9.22 11.58 21.49
CA ALA A 59 -9.49 10.16 21.58
C ALA A 59 -9.64 9.67 23.04
N PHE A 60 -9.15 10.43 24.02
CA PHE A 60 -9.21 10.02 25.42
C PHE A 60 -10.52 10.53 26.04
N ASP A 61 -11.51 9.65 26.15
CA ASP A 61 -12.85 9.95 26.68
C ASP A 61 -13.08 9.40 28.10
N GLY A 62 -12.09 8.69 28.65
CA GLY A 62 -12.16 8.08 29.98
C GLY A 62 -12.28 6.57 29.95
N GLU A 63 -12.56 5.96 28.80
CA GLU A 63 -12.59 4.51 28.66
C GLU A 63 -11.17 3.94 28.49
N PRO A 64 -10.83 2.80 29.12
CA PRO A 64 -9.53 2.15 28.95
C PRO A 64 -9.39 1.54 27.55
N PHE A 65 -8.20 1.64 26.99
CA PHE A 65 -7.87 1.15 25.65
C PHE A 65 -7.36 -0.28 25.66
N THR A 66 -6.76 -0.75 26.76
CA THR A 66 -6.11 -2.07 26.81
C THR A 66 -7.03 -3.20 26.38
N ASP A 67 -8.25 -3.27 26.92
CA ASP A 67 -9.18 -4.35 26.58
C ASP A 67 -9.59 -4.32 25.11
N SER A 68 -9.86 -3.12 24.58
CA SER A 68 -10.22 -2.93 23.17
C SER A 68 -9.07 -3.28 22.23
N LEU A 69 -7.84 -2.91 22.59
CA LEU A 69 -6.64 -3.24 21.82
C LEU A 69 -6.31 -4.73 21.88
N HIS A 70 -6.48 -5.39 23.02
CA HIS A 70 -6.32 -6.83 23.13
C HIS A 70 -7.36 -7.60 22.34
N GLN A 71 -8.64 -7.21 22.41
CA GLN A 71 -9.69 -7.81 21.58
C GLN A 71 -9.41 -7.60 20.09
N LEU A 72 -8.96 -6.41 19.71
CA LEU A 72 -8.59 -6.11 18.33
C LEU A 72 -7.38 -6.96 17.90
N ALA A 73 -6.36 -7.07 18.74
CA ALA A 73 -5.19 -7.91 18.49
C ALA A 73 -5.57 -9.39 18.36
N GLU A 74 -6.46 -9.90 19.21
CA GLU A 74 -7.00 -11.26 19.12
C GLU A 74 -7.81 -11.44 17.83
N GLN A 75 -8.68 -10.50 17.47
CA GLN A 75 -9.43 -10.54 16.22
C GLN A 75 -8.51 -10.54 15.00
N TRP A 76 -7.45 -9.73 15.01
CA TRP A 76 -6.44 -9.74 13.95
C TRP A 76 -5.62 -11.02 13.96
N GLN A 77 -5.26 -11.56 15.12
CA GLN A 77 -4.59 -12.86 15.22
C GLN A 77 -5.49 -13.99 14.72
N ILE A 78 -6.80 -13.93 14.91
CA ILE A 78 -7.74 -14.90 14.32
C ILE A 78 -7.83 -14.69 12.81
N ALA A 79 -8.01 -13.45 12.36
CA ALA A 79 -8.13 -13.10 10.95
C ALA A 79 -6.85 -13.36 10.13
N LEU A 80 -5.69 -13.29 10.77
CA LEU A 80 -4.37 -13.47 10.14
C LEU A 80 -3.70 -14.81 10.52
N GLY A 81 -4.10 -15.44 11.62
CA GLY A 81 -3.56 -16.69 12.16
C GLY A 81 -4.33 -17.94 11.74
N GLU A 82 -5.49 -17.79 11.08
CA GLU A 82 -5.85 -18.75 10.03
C GLU A 82 -4.75 -18.68 8.96
N SER A 83 -3.72 -19.50 9.16
CA SER A 83 -2.74 -19.85 8.16
C SER A 83 -3.46 -20.00 6.82
N ILE A 84 -2.86 -19.39 5.80
CA ILE A 84 -3.21 -19.39 4.38
C ILE A 84 -3.06 -20.83 3.81
N VAL A 85 -3.76 -21.78 4.43
CA VAL A 85 -3.95 -23.19 4.06
C VAL A 85 -5.44 -23.54 4.21
N LEU A 86 -6.32 -22.54 4.25
CA LEU A 86 -7.69 -22.74 3.82
C LEU A 86 -7.64 -22.92 2.29
N VAL A 87 -7.55 -24.17 1.88
CA VAL A 87 -8.29 -24.67 0.72
C VAL A 87 -9.75 -24.27 0.97
N SER A 88 -10.07 -23.01 0.67
CA SER A 88 -11.43 -22.50 0.81
C SER A 88 -12.30 -23.30 -0.16
N PRO A 89 -13.47 -23.79 0.28
CA PRO A 89 -14.39 -24.52 -0.59
C PRO A 89 -14.92 -23.68 -1.77
N ASP A 90 -14.50 -22.41 -1.87
CA ASP A 90 -14.72 -21.59 -3.06
C ASP A 90 -13.46 -20.91 -3.62
N ASN A 91 -12.29 -21.57 -3.61
CA ASN A 91 -11.14 -21.15 -4.43
C ASN A 91 -11.49 -21.03 -5.93
N ARG A 92 -12.64 -21.56 -6.37
CA ARG A 92 -13.15 -21.44 -7.74
C ARG A 92 -13.25 -19.99 -8.21
N TRP A 93 -13.72 -19.06 -7.38
CA TRP A 93 -13.85 -17.67 -7.79
C TRP A 93 -12.47 -17.00 -7.92
N TYR A 94 -11.55 -17.28 -6.99
CA TYR A 94 -10.17 -16.78 -7.07
C TYR A 94 -9.43 -17.35 -8.28
N ILE A 95 -9.58 -18.65 -8.55
CA ILE A 95 -9.03 -19.33 -9.73
C ILE A 95 -9.59 -18.71 -11.01
N GLU A 96 -10.90 -18.50 -11.09
CA GLU A 96 -11.56 -17.91 -12.26
C GLU A 96 -11.14 -16.46 -12.48
N LEU A 97 -11.06 -15.63 -11.44
CA LEU A 97 -10.54 -14.27 -11.56
C LEU A 97 -9.08 -14.25 -11.99
N THR A 98 -8.27 -15.16 -11.46
CA THR A 98 -6.84 -15.26 -11.81
C THR A 98 -6.68 -15.68 -13.28
N ARG A 99 -7.48 -16.63 -13.76
CA ARG A 99 -7.56 -17.00 -15.18
C ARG A 99 -8.00 -15.84 -16.08
N ARG A 100 -9.05 -15.11 -15.70
CA ARG A 100 -9.50 -13.91 -16.42
C ARG A 100 -8.41 -12.85 -16.49
N ARG A 101 -7.70 -12.63 -15.39
CA ARG A 101 -6.60 -11.67 -15.33
C ARG A 101 -5.43 -12.08 -16.24
N ILE A 102 -5.07 -13.36 -16.27
CA ILE A 102 -4.07 -13.90 -17.22
C ILE A 102 -4.53 -13.64 -18.66
N LYS A 103 -5.79 -13.93 -18.98
CA LYS A 103 -6.35 -13.67 -20.31
C LYS A 103 -6.27 -12.18 -20.68
N LEU A 104 -6.62 -11.28 -19.76
CA LEU A 104 -6.50 -9.83 -19.98
C LEU A 104 -5.05 -9.41 -20.26
N TYR A 105 -4.08 -10.00 -19.56
CA TYR A 105 -2.66 -9.76 -19.84
C TYR A 105 -2.26 -10.30 -21.21
N ASP A 106 -2.71 -11.50 -21.59
CA ASP A 106 -2.46 -12.08 -22.92
C ASP A 106 -3.03 -11.19 -24.04
N ASP A 107 -4.28 -10.76 -23.90
CA ASP A 107 -4.94 -9.85 -24.85
C ASP A 107 -4.18 -8.52 -24.96
N ARG A 108 -3.74 -7.97 -23.82
CA ARG A 108 -2.98 -6.72 -23.79
C ARG A 108 -1.59 -6.86 -24.41
N ILE A 109 -0.88 -7.95 -24.15
CA ILE A 109 0.40 -8.27 -24.80
C ILE A 109 0.19 -8.35 -26.31
N GLY A 110 -0.85 -9.05 -26.77
CA GLY A 110 -1.19 -9.15 -28.19
C GLY A 110 -1.41 -7.77 -28.84
N GLN A 111 -2.18 -6.89 -28.19
CA GLN A 111 -2.41 -5.51 -28.68
C GLN A 111 -1.12 -4.68 -28.76
N LEU A 112 -0.27 -4.77 -27.73
CA LEU A 112 0.99 -4.04 -27.68
C LEU A 112 1.94 -4.54 -28.79
N LEU A 113 2.06 -5.85 -28.98
CA LEU A 113 2.88 -6.44 -30.04
C LEU A 113 2.38 -6.04 -31.43
N LEU A 114 1.07 -6.08 -31.69
CA LEU A 114 0.49 -5.60 -32.95
C LEU A 114 0.81 -4.11 -33.20
N THR A 115 0.80 -3.31 -32.14
CA THR A 115 1.15 -1.88 -32.24
C THR A 115 2.62 -1.70 -32.57
N ILE A 116 3.51 -2.45 -31.91
CA ILE A 116 4.96 -2.47 -32.20
C ILE A 116 5.19 -2.83 -33.67
N THR A 117 4.60 -3.92 -34.17
CA THR A 117 4.76 -4.34 -35.57
C THR A 117 4.30 -3.25 -36.55
N LYS A 118 3.19 -2.54 -36.26
CA LYS A 118 2.75 -1.42 -37.10
C LYS A 118 3.74 -0.25 -37.07
N LEU A 119 4.26 0.10 -35.89
CA LEU A 119 5.25 1.16 -35.74
C LEU A 119 6.56 0.82 -36.48
N GLU A 120 7.02 -0.43 -36.39
CA GLU A 120 8.18 -0.93 -37.15
C GLU A 120 7.93 -0.82 -38.66
N GLN A 121 6.77 -1.26 -39.15
CA GLN A 121 6.42 -1.14 -40.57
C GLN A 121 6.40 0.32 -41.05
N PHE A 122 5.87 1.24 -40.25
CA PHE A 122 5.88 2.66 -40.60
C PHE A 122 7.29 3.24 -40.60
N ARG A 123 8.11 2.86 -39.61
CA ARG A 123 9.52 3.24 -39.54
C ARG A 123 10.30 2.77 -40.77
N GLU A 124 10.14 1.51 -41.18
CA GLU A 124 10.83 0.96 -42.35
C GLU A 124 10.38 1.62 -43.66
N ARG A 125 9.09 1.95 -43.80
CA ARG A 125 8.59 2.71 -44.97
C ARG A 125 9.21 4.09 -45.04
N VAL A 126 9.27 4.80 -43.91
CA VAL A 126 9.93 6.11 -43.79
C VAL A 126 11.41 5.96 -44.12
N HIS A 127 12.08 4.91 -43.65
CA HIS A 127 13.49 4.65 -43.95
C HIS A 127 13.75 4.38 -45.44
N GLY A 128 12.85 3.64 -46.11
CA GLY A 128 12.98 3.28 -47.54
C GLY A 128 12.57 4.38 -48.53
N SER A 129 11.81 5.40 -48.12
CA SER A 129 11.27 6.42 -49.01
C SER A 129 12.05 7.75 -49.03
N ILE A 130 13.14 7.88 -48.26
CA ILE A 130 13.67 9.19 -47.87
C ILE A 130 15.11 9.47 -48.36
N THR A 131 15.28 10.63 -48.99
CA THR A 131 16.52 11.41 -49.08
C THR A 131 16.78 12.09 -47.73
N GLN A 132 17.93 11.80 -47.09
CA GLN A 132 18.28 12.13 -45.70
C GLN A 132 18.14 13.62 -45.30
N GLY A 133 16.92 14.09 -45.02
CA GLY A 133 16.64 15.44 -44.53
C GLY A 133 16.43 15.52 -43.01
N PRO A 134 16.55 16.73 -42.42
CA PRO A 134 16.41 16.93 -40.97
C PRO A 134 14.98 16.74 -40.45
N ARG A 135 13.95 16.77 -41.30
CA ARG A 135 12.55 16.52 -40.90
C ARG A 135 12.30 15.03 -40.71
N GLU A 136 12.97 14.22 -41.51
CA GLU A 136 12.83 12.78 -41.57
C GLU A 136 13.56 12.10 -40.42
N ILE A 137 14.74 12.60 -40.06
CA ILE A 137 15.45 12.20 -38.84
C ILE A 137 14.55 12.41 -37.60
N LYS A 138 13.80 13.52 -37.52
CA LYS A 138 12.87 13.76 -36.40
C LYS A 138 11.74 12.73 -36.34
N ILE A 139 11.20 12.35 -37.50
CA ILE A 139 10.13 11.35 -37.59
C ILE A 139 10.63 9.97 -37.17
N ILE A 140 11.83 9.58 -37.61
CA ILE A 140 12.46 8.30 -37.23
C ILE A 140 12.71 8.27 -35.71
N ASN A 141 13.31 9.33 -35.15
CA ASN A 141 13.56 9.41 -33.70
C ASN A 141 12.25 9.35 -32.88
N HIS A 142 11.16 9.92 -33.40
CA HIS A 142 9.86 9.83 -32.76
C HIS A 142 9.35 8.39 -32.71
N TYR A 143 9.44 7.64 -33.82
CA TYR A 143 9.06 6.23 -33.86
C TYR A 143 9.95 5.36 -32.96
N ASP A 144 11.27 5.61 -32.93
CA ASP A 144 12.19 4.91 -32.03
C ASP A 144 11.81 5.12 -30.56
N SER A 145 11.48 6.36 -30.18
CA SER A 145 11.03 6.70 -28.82
C SER A 145 9.73 5.98 -28.45
N LEU A 146 8.77 5.91 -29.39
CA LEU A 146 7.54 5.15 -29.20
C LEU A 146 7.83 3.66 -29.05
N LEU A 147 8.66 3.07 -29.92
CA LEU A 147 9.01 1.65 -29.85
C LEU A 147 9.62 1.27 -28.50
N ILE A 148 10.56 2.07 -27.99
CA ILE A 148 11.14 1.87 -26.64
C ILE A 148 10.04 1.86 -25.57
N THR A 149 9.11 2.82 -25.64
CA THR A 149 8.01 2.92 -24.69
C THR A 149 7.10 1.69 -24.72
N TYR A 150 6.70 1.24 -25.91
CA TYR A 150 5.83 0.08 -26.06
C TYR A 150 6.52 -1.23 -25.68
N LEU A 151 7.82 -1.38 -25.98
CA LEU A 151 8.62 -2.52 -25.54
C LEU A 151 8.70 -2.60 -24.02
N HIS A 152 8.91 -1.46 -23.34
CA HIS A 152 8.90 -1.42 -21.89
C HIS A 152 7.52 -1.82 -21.31
N GLN A 153 6.43 -1.35 -21.92
CA GLN A 153 5.09 -1.74 -21.50
C GLN A 153 4.83 -3.24 -21.69
N VAL A 154 5.36 -3.86 -22.76
CA VAL A 154 5.28 -5.32 -22.95
C VAL A 154 5.99 -6.05 -21.81
N ASP A 155 7.17 -5.60 -21.40
CA ASP A 155 7.92 -6.22 -20.31
C ASP A 155 7.15 -6.14 -18.98
N GLN A 156 6.63 -4.97 -18.64
CA GLN A 156 5.80 -4.80 -17.43
C GLN A 156 4.58 -5.71 -17.42
N VAL A 157 3.86 -5.81 -18.54
CA VAL A 157 2.66 -6.65 -18.65
C VAL A 157 3.03 -8.14 -18.58
N LYS A 158 4.17 -8.55 -19.16
CA LYS A 158 4.69 -9.93 -19.04
C LYS A 158 5.04 -10.29 -17.60
N ASN A 159 5.69 -9.38 -16.86
CA ASN A 159 6.00 -9.59 -15.44
C ASN A 159 4.71 -9.74 -14.62
N GLY A 160 3.72 -8.88 -14.86
CA GLY A 160 2.40 -8.99 -14.21
C GLY A 160 1.66 -10.30 -14.54
N ARG A 161 1.79 -10.77 -15.78
CA ARG A 161 1.25 -12.07 -16.21
C ARG A 161 1.93 -13.23 -15.51
N GLN A 162 3.25 -13.22 -15.41
CA GLN A 162 4.04 -14.27 -14.76
C GLN A 162 3.65 -14.40 -13.28
N LEU A 163 3.58 -13.29 -12.54
CA LEU A 163 3.12 -13.28 -11.14
C LEU A 163 1.70 -13.86 -10.99
N ALA A 164 0.80 -13.53 -11.92
CA ALA A 164 -0.55 -14.10 -11.92
C ALA A 164 -0.55 -15.61 -12.21
N GLN A 165 0.37 -16.11 -13.04
CA GLN A 165 0.53 -17.55 -13.28
C GLN A 165 1.11 -18.27 -12.06
N GLU A 166 2.14 -17.72 -11.41
CA GLU A 166 2.70 -18.28 -10.18
C GLU A 166 1.63 -18.40 -9.08
N ARG A 167 0.80 -17.36 -8.94
CA ARG A 167 -0.35 -17.38 -8.04
C ARG A 167 -1.40 -18.42 -8.43
N LEU A 168 -1.68 -18.59 -9.72
CA LEU A 168 -2.60 -19.63 -10.18
C LEU A 168 -2.08 -21.03 -9.86
N SER A 169 -0.78 -21.27 -10.05
CA SER A 169 -0.13 -22.55 -9.73
C SER A 169 -0.23 -22.86 -8.24
N TYR A 170 -0.03 -21.86 -7.38
CA TYR A 170 -0.22 -22.01 -5.94
C TYR A 170 -1.68 -22.33 -5.56
N LEU A 171 -2.67 -21.68 -6.21
CA LEU A 171 -4.09 -21.91 -5.94
C LEU A 171 -4.63 -23.26 -6.46
N LEU A 172 -3.92 -23.90 -7.39
CA LEU A 172 -4.25 -25.22 -7.95
C LEU A 172 -3.47 -26.37 -7.28
N GLY A 173 -2.52 -26.04 -6.40
CA GLY A 173 -1.64 -26.98 -5.68
C GLY A 173 -2.30 -27.56 -4.43
#